data_AF-A0A4Z1G070-F1
#
_entry.id   AF-A0A4Z1G070-F1
#
_cell.length_a   1.000
_cell.length_b   1.000
_cell.length_c   1.000
_cell.angle_alpha   90.00
_cell.angle_beta   90.00
_cell.angle_gamma   90.00
#
_symmetry.space_group_name_H-M   'P 1'
#
loop_
_entity.id
_entity.type
_entity.pdbx_description
1 polymer ?
#
loop_
_entity_poly.entity_id
_entity_poly.type
_entity_poly.pdbx_seq_one_letter_code
_entity_poly.pdbx_strand_id
1 'polypeptide(L)'
;MDPLVIQTVAATQADRFGSAPSNRKPAGPLLGDGAFTTDGHIWKRSRELLQPVFSRSQVSQLSEWESHLQRFLERIPRDGSTIDIQPLTQGLFLDNSMEFISGKSSGSLSPSEQTAEAKQSLVIGKL
;
A
#
# COMPACT_ATOMS: atom_id res chain seq x y z
N MET A 1 5.64 -26.68 -6.64
CA MET A 1 6.99 -26.17 -6.28
C MET A 1 7.42 -26.89 -5.03
N ASP A 2 8.64 -27.42 -4.98
CA ASP A 2 9.15 -28.19 -3.84
C ASP A 2 9.49 -27.24 -2.66
N PRO A 3 8.93 -27.46 -1.44
CA PRO A 3 9.23 -26.65 -0.26
C PRO A 3 10.72 -26.57 0.09
N LEU A 4 11.48 -27.64 -0.14
CA LEU A 4 12.92 -27.67 0.17
C LEU A 4 13.69 -26.71 -0.74
N VAL A 5 13.26 -26.58 -2.00
CA VAL A 5 13.84 -25.62 -2.93
C VAL A 5 13.55 -24.19 -2.47
N ILE A 6 12.33 -23.90 -2.02
CA ILE A 6 11.96 -22.58 -1.48
C ILE A 6 12.81 -22.24 -0.26
N GLN A 7 12.94 -23.16 0.69
CA GLN A 7 13.78 -22.97 1.88
C GLN A 7 15.25 -22.75 1.51
N THR A 8 15.75 -23.48 0.53
CA THR A 8 17.13 -23.36 0.07
C THR A 8 17.40 -21.97 -0.48
N VAL A 9 16.54 -21.49 -1.37
CA VAL A 9 16.69 -20.18 -2.03
C VAL A 9 16.43 -19.02 -1.06
N ALA A 10 15.40 -19.11 -0.22
CA ALA A 10 14.95 -18.00 0.61
C ALA A 10 15.66 -17.89 1.96
N ALA A 11 16.31 -18.96 2.46
CA ALA A 11 16.88 -18.98 3.80
C ALA A 11 18.28 -19.59 3.88
N THR A 12 18.46 -20.87 3.52
CA THR A 12 19.71 -21.57 3.87
C THR A 12 20.88 -21.22 2.95
N GLN A 13 20.62 -20.78 1.73
CA GLN A 13 21.62 -20.32 0.77
C GLN A 13 21.22 -18.96 0.17
N ALA A 14 20.53 -18.11 0.93
CA ALA A 14 19.97 -16.85 0.43
C ALA A 14 21.03 -15.87 -0.10
N ASP A 15 22.27 -15.95 0.37
CA ASP A 15 23.41 -15.18 -0.12
C ASP A 15 23.87 -15.56 -1.53
N ARG A 16 23.48 -16.75 -2.02
CA ARG A 16 23.78 -17.24 -3.38
C ARG A 16 22.76 -16.83 -4.42
N PHE A 17 21.62 -16.29 -3.99
CA PHE A 17 20.53 -15.89 -4.87
C PHE A 17 20.26 -14.39 -4.71
N GLY A 18 19.90 -13.73 -5.82
CA GLY A 18 19.67 -12.30 -5.85
C GLY A 18 18.60 -11.96 -6.88
N SER A 19 17.91 -10.84 -6.65
CA SER A 19 16.83 -10.39 -7.53
C SER A 19 17.20 -9.13 -8.32
N ALA A 20 18.34 -8.50 -8.00
CA ALA A 20 18.78 -7.26 -8.65
C ALA A 20 18.89 -7.39 -10.18
N PRO A 21 19.40 -8.47 -10.79
CA PRO A 21 19.47 -8.58 -12.25
C PRO A 21 18.10 -8.46 -12.94
N SER A 22 17.05 -8.99 -12.29
CA SER A 22 15.68 -8.93 -12.79
C SER A 22 14.98 -7.61 -12.44
N ASN A 23 15.24 -7.06 -11.26
CA ASN A 23 14.51 -5.90 -10.74
C ASN A 23 15.11 -4.56 -11.18
N ARG A 24 16.43 -4.50 -11.44
CA ARG A 24 17.13 -3.25 -11.78
C ARG A 24 16.66 -2.66 -13.10
N LYS A 25 16.35 -3.48 -14.10
CA LYS A 25 15.83 -2.99 -15.41
C LYS A 25 14.47 -2.29 -15.29
N PRO A 26 13.42 -2.93 -14.71
CA PRO A 26 12.10 -2.30 -14.62
C PRO A 26 12.03 -1.20 -13.55
N ALA A 27 12.68 -1.37 -12.40
CA ALA A 27 12.48 -0.50 -11.24
C ALA A 27 13.61 0.52 -11.02
N GLY A 28 14.80 0.27 -11.59
CA GLY A 28 15.98 1.14 -11.44
C GLY A 28 15.78 2.59 -11.88
N PRO A 29 15.12 2.89 -13.03
CA PRO A 29 14.92 4.28 -13.46
C PRO A 29 14.09 5.12 -12.48
N LEU A 30 13.16 4.50 -11.74
CA LEU A 30 12.29 5.19 -10.79
C LEU A 30 12.86 5.18 -9.37
N LEU A 31 13.38 4.04 -8.92
CA LEU A 31 13.74 3.81 -7.51
C LEU A 31 15.25 3.93 -7.24
N GLY A 32 16.08 4.02 -8.28
CA GLY A 32 17.53 4.08 -8.15
C GLY A 32 18.11 2.81 -7.54
N ASP A 33 19.30 2.92 -6.94
CA ASP A 33 19.95 1.83 -6.21
C ASP A 33 19.48 1.79 -4.75
N GLY A 34 18.83 0.70 -4.34
CA GLY A 34 18.34 0.56 -2.97
C GLY A 34 17.69 -0.79 -2.69
N ALA A 35 16.74 -0.79 -1.75
CA ALA A 35 16.12 -2.01 -1.20
C ALA A 35 15.38 -2.89 -2.23
N PHE A 36 15.02 -2.37 -3.39
CA PHE A 36 14.27 -3.09 -4.43
C PHE A 36 15.10 -3.50 -5.66
N THR A 37 16.26 -2.87 -5.87
CA THR A 37 16.99 -2.89 -7.16
C THR A 37 18.42 -3.41 -7.03
N THR A 38 18.88 -3.64 -5.80
CA THR A 38 20.24 -4.09 -5.48
C THR A 38 20.20 -5.34 -4.61
N ASP A 39 21.32 -6.07 -4.58
CA ASP A 39 21.57 -7.20 -3.67
C ASP A 39 22.80 -6.88 -2.80
N GLY A 40 23.08 -7.71 -1.79
CA GLY A 40 24.29 -7.60 -0.97
C GLY A 40 24.33 -6.38 -0.04
N HIS A 41 25.49 -5.73 0.07
CA HIS A 41 25.75 -4.67 1.07
C HIS A 41 24.87 -3.43 0.87
N ILE A 42 24.59 -3.04 -0.38
CA ILE A 42 23.75 -1.87 -0.68
C ILE A 42 22.32 -2.14 -0.22
N TRP A 43 21.76 -3.29 -0.59
CA TRP A 43 20.45 -3.75 -0.13
C TRP A 43 20.35 -3.80 1.39
N LYS A 44 21.36 -4.38 2.06
CA LYS A 44 21.39 -4.50 3.52
C LYS A 44 21.34 -3.13 4.18
N ARG A 45 22.18 -2.20 3.73
CA ARG A 45 22.21 -0.81 4.23
C ARG A 45 20.86 -0.10 4.02
N SER A 46 20.25 -0.22 2.83
CA SER A 46 18.94 0.38 2.56
C SER A 46 17.84 -0.19 3.47
N ARG A 47 17.87 -1.49 3.76
CA ARG A 47 16.91 -2.12 4.67
C ARG A 47 17.08 -1.70 6.12
N GLU A 48 18.33 -1.57 6.59
CA GLU A 48 18.62 -1.06 7.93
C GLU A 48 18.06 0.34 8.14
N LEU A 49 18.12 1.20 7.11
CA LEU A 49 17.51 2.54 7.15
C LEU A 49 15.98 2.52 7.17
N LEU A 50 15.34 1.55 6.52
CA LEU A 50 13.87 1.43 6.46
C LEU A 50 13.28 0.72 7.68
N GLN A 51 14.05 -0.11 8.37
CA GLN A 51 13.58 -0.95 9.48
C GLN A 51 12.81 -0.17 10.58
N PRO A 52 13.19 1.07 10.98
CA PRO A 52 12.46 1.82 12.00
C PRO A 52 11.01 2.16 11.64
N VAL A 53 10.70 2.30 10.33
CA VAL A 53 9.33 2.55 9.84
C VAL A 53 8.40 1.40 10.24
N PHE A 54 8.93 0.18 10.31
CA PHE A 54 8.18 -1.03 10.67
C PHE A 54 8.28 -1.39 12.16
N SER A 55 8.57 -0.39 13.02
CA SER A 55 8.58 -0.61 14.46
C SER A 55 7.21 -1.03 14.98
N ARG A 56 7.20 -1.80 16.09
CA ARG A 56 5.96 -2.34 16.66
C ARG A 56 4.93 -1.25 17.00
N SER A 57 5.39 -0.08 17.45
CA SER A 57 4.52 1.06 17.73
C SER A 57 3.80 1.56 16.48
N GLN A 58 4.51 1.64 15.35
CA GLN A 58 3.92 2.05 14.07
C GLN A 58 2.91 1.02 13.55
N VAL A 59 3.21 -0.28 13.68
CA VAL A 59 2.31 -1.36 13.26
C VAL A 59 1.06 -1.46 14.14
N SER A 60 1.12 -1.01 15.39
CA SER A 60 -0.02 -1.02 16.32
C SER A 60 -0.98 0.17 16.19
N GLN A 61 -0.74 1.07 15.23
CA GLN A 61 -1.62 2.22 14.94
C GLN A 61 -2.89 1.77 14.22
N LEU A 62 -3.79 1.13 14.97
CA LEU A 62 -5.05 0.59 14.45
C LEU A 62 -6.12 1.67 14.26
N SER A 63 -6.02 2.80 14.95
CA SER A 63 -6.98 3.92 14.87
C SER A 63 -7.05 4.53 13.47
N GLU A 64 -5.89 4.72 12.85
CA GLU A 64 -5.73 5.28 11.51
C GLU A 64 -6.30 4.29 10.49
N TRP A 65 -5.97 3.01 10.65
CA TRP A 65 -6.51 1.93 9.81
C TRP A 65 -8.04 1.86 9.90
N GLU A 66 -8.61 1.96 11.10
CA GLU A 66 -10.07 1.98 11.31
C GLU A 66 -10.70 3.19 10.59
N SER A 67 -10.10 4.37 10.68
CA SER A 67 -10.59 5.56 9.95
C SER A 67 -10.60 5.35 8.43
N HIS A 68 -9.58 4.71 7.86
CA HIS A 68 -9.57 4.39 6.43
C HIS A 68 -10.60 3.31 6.08
N LEU A 69 -10.78 2.31 6.94
CA LEU A 69 -11.80 1.27 6.75
C LEU A 69 -13.22 1.84 6.77
N GLN A 70 -13.50 2.78 7.67
CA GLN A 70 -14.80 3.46 7.72
C GLN A 70 -15.08 4.20 6.40
N ARG A 71 -14.12 4.98 5.87
CA ARG A 71 -14.26 5.62 4.56
C ARG A 71 -14.46 4.61 3.43
N PHE A 72 -13.75 3.49 3.46
CA PHE A 72 -13.95 2.40 2.50
C PHE A 72 -15.39 1.85 2.57
N LEU A 73 -15.91 1.57 3.76
CA LEU A 73 -17.27 1.05 3.96
C LEU A 73 -18.36 2.05 3.56
N GLU A 74 -18.12 3.36 3.71
CA GLU A 74 -19.03 4.42 3.24
C GLU A 74 -19.16 4.45 1.71
N ARG A 75 -18.15 3.94 0.98
CA ARG A 75 -18.17 3.86 -0.49
C ARG A 75 -18.90 2.62 -1.01
N ILE A 76 -19.26 1.67 -0.16
CA ILE A 76 -19.99 0.46 -0.54
C ILE A 76 -21.50 0.75 -0.48
N PRO A 77 -22.22 0.66 -1.61
CA PRO A 77 -23.68 0.79 -1.65
C PRO A 77 -24.37 -0.27 -0.77
N ARG A 78 -25.48 0.12 -0.14
CA ARG A 78 -26.30 -0.76 0.71
C ARG A 78 -27.56 -1.29 0.01
N ASP A 79 -27.68 -1.02 -1.29
CA ASP A 79 -28.82 -1.36 -2.14
C ASP A 79 -28.76 -2.78 -2.72
N GLY A 80 -27.70 -3.53 -2.41
CA GLY A 80 -27.48 -4.89 -2.92
C GLY A 80 -26.94 -4.94 -4.35
N SER A 81 -26.52 -3.81 -4.91
CA SER A 81 -25.86 -3.75 -6.22
C SER A 81 -24.49 -4.45 -6.21
N THR A 82 -24.12 -5.01 -7.36
CA THR A 82 -22.77 -5.53 -7.57
C THR A 82 -21.80 -4.36 -7.76
N ILE A 83 -20.69 -4.39 -7.04
CA ILE A 83 -19.62 -3.40 -7.16
C ILE A 83 -18.30 -4.05 -7.56
N ASP A 84 -17.46 -3.27 -8.24
CA ASP A 84 -16.05 -3.59 -8.37
C ASP A 84 -15.31 -3.13 -7.09
N ILE A 85 -14.85 -4.10 -6.30
CA ILE A 85 -14.15 -3.85 -5.03
C ILE A 85 -12.67 -3.53 -5.24
N GLN A 86 -12.10 -3.79 -6.42
CA GLN A 86 -10.67 -3.63 -6.67
C GLN A 86 -10.21 -2.17 -6.53
N PRO A 87 -10.86 -1.16 -7.14
CA PRO A 87 -10.47 0.24 -6.97
C PRO A 87 -10.60 0.72 -5.52
N LEU A 88 -11.61 0.24 -4.80
CA LEU A 88 -11.83 0.61 -3.39
C LEU A 88 -10.76 0.03 -2.47
N THR A 89 -10.38 -1.24 -2.67
CA THR A 89 -9.32 -1.88 -1.87
C THR A 89 -7.94 -1.33 -2.21
N GLN A 90 -7.69 -0.96 -3.46
CA GLN A 90 -6.48 -0.23 -3.85
C GLN A 90 -6.40 1.13 -3.16
N GLY A 91 -7.50 1.89 -3.11
CA GLY A 91 -7.57 3.15 -2.38
C GLY A 91 -7.32 2.98 -0.87
N LEU A 92 -7.98 2.00 -0.25
CA LEU A 92 -7.76 1.65 1.16
C LEU A 92 -6.29 1.32 1.44
N PHE A 93 -5.68 0.49 0.59
CA PHE A 93 -4.28 0.12 0.72
C PHE A 93 -3.35 1.34 0.55
N LEU A 94 -3.63 2.21 -0.42
CA LEU A 94 -2.83 3.40 -0.68
C LEU A 94 -2.90 4.39 0.48
N ASP A 95 -4.09 4.73 0.95
CA ASP A 95 -4.27 5.65 2.08
C ASP A 95 -3.57 5.11 3.34
N ASN A 96 -3.78 3.83 3.67
CA ASN A 96 -3.13 3.21 4.82
C ASN A 96 -1.61 3.14 4.68
N SER A 97 -1.09 2.83 3.49
CA SER A 97 0.37 2.75 3.27
C SER A 97 1.02 4.13 3.33
N MET A 98 0.36 5.17 2.82
CA MET A 98 0.87 6.54 2.85
C MET A 98 0.84 7.12 4.26
N GLU A 99 -0.23 6.86 5.03
CA GLU A 99 -0.30 7.20 6.45
C GLU A 99 0.81 6.47 7.23
N PHE A 100 1.01 5.17 6.99
CA PHE A 100 2.05 4.38 7.65
C PHE A 100 3.47 4.86 7.35
N ILE A 101 3.78 5.19 6.10
CA ILE A 101 5.15 5.56 5.68
C ILE A 101 5.45 7.04 5.94
N SER A 102 4.47 7.93 5.76
CA SER A 102 4.66 9.39 5.71
C SER A 102 3.90 10.15 6.79
N GLY A 103 3.04 9.50 7.58
CA GLY A 103 2.12 10.14 8.52
C GLY A 103 1.06 11.00 7.83
N LYS A 104 0.76 10.73 6.54
CA LYS A 104 -0.23 11.45 5.74
C LYS A 104 -0.92 10.53 4.75
N SER A 105 -2.24 10.48 4.80
CA SER A 105 -3.09 9.83 3.80
C SER A 105 -3.00 10.49 2.43
N SER A 106 -3.18 9.70 1.37
CA SER A 106 -3.32 10.21 -0.01
C SER A 106 -4.71 10.78 -0.29
N GLY A 107 -5.69 10.48 0.56
CA GLY A 107 -7.08 10.90 0.39
C GLY A 107 -7.79 10.18 -0.76
N SER A 108 -7.29 9.04 -1.22
CA SER A 108 -7.86 8.29 -2.36
C SER A 108 -9.29 7.79 -2.11
N LEU A 109 -9.66 7.56 -0.84
CA LEU A 109 -11.03 7.22 -0.44
C LEU A 109 -11.88 8.43 -0.04
N SER A 110 -11.30 9.64 0.00
CA SER A 110 -12.06 10.84 0.33
C SER A 110 -13.20 11.06 -0.68
N PRO A 111 -14.33 11.65 -0.25
CA PRO A 111 -15.37 12.05 -1.19
C PRO A 111 -14.73 13.00 -2.22
N SER A 112 -14.79 12.65 -3.51
CA SER A 112 -14.44 13.59 -4.56
C SER A 112 -15.38 14.80 -4.45
N GLU A 113 -14.91 16.01 -4.78
CA GLU A 113 -15.74 17.23 -4.80
C GLU A 113 -17.02 17.03 -5.64
N GLN A 114 -16.99 16.14 -6.64
CA GLN A 114 -18.14 15.73 -7.45
C GLN A 114 -19.25 15.04 -6.64
N THR A 115 -18.92 14.33 -5.56
CA THR A 115 -19.91 13.70 -4.66
C THR A 115 -20.55 14.74 -3.73
N ALA A 116 -19.84 15.84 -3.42
CA ALA A 116 -20.38 16.95 -2.66
C ALA A 116 -21.36 17.78 -3.51
N GLU A 117 -21.01 18.08 -4.76
CA GLU A 117 -21.91 18.77 -5.71
C GLU A 117 -23.16 17.95 -6.05
N ALA A 118 -23.03 16.63 -6.23
CA ALA A 118 -24.19 15.76 -6.49
C ALA A 118 -25.17 15.73 -5.30
N LYS A 119 -24.66 15.77 -4.06
CA LYS A 119 -25.51 15.87 -2.85
C LYS A 119 -26.12 17.27 -2.70
N GLN A 120 -25.41 18.33 -3.07
CA GLN A 120 -25.91 19.71 -3.02
C GLN A 120 -27.01 19.96 -4.07
N SER A 121 -26.84 19.47 -5.30
CA SER A 121 -27.82 19.60 -6.38
C SER A 121 -29.13 18.85 -6.06
N LEU A 122 -29.05 17.69 -5.41
CA LEU A 122 -30.23 16.92 -4.99
C LEU A 122 -31.05 17.60 -3.87
N VAL A 123 -30.40 18.43 -3.04
CA VAL A 123 -31.05 19.19 -1.96
C VAL A 123 -31.74 20.45 -2.51
N ILE A 124 -31.17 21.07 -3.55
CA ILE A 124 -31.71 22.30 -4.15
C ILE A 124 -32.92 22.01 -5.07
N GLY A 125 -32.98 20.83 -5.71
CA GLY A 125 -34.09 20.43 -6.59
C GLY A 125 -35.39 19.98 -5.90
N LYS A 126 -35.51 20.13 -4.58
CA LYS A 126 -36.71 19.77 -3.78
C LYS A 126 -37.46 20.99 -3.20
N LEU A 127 -37.15 22.20 -3.64
CA LEU A 127 -37.88 23.43 -3.31
C LEU A 127 -38.71 23.92 -4.52
#